data_AF-A0A8T8WNJ5-F1
#
_entry.id   AF-A0A8T8WNJ5-F1
#
_cell.length_a   1.000
_cell.length_b   1.000
_cell.length_c   1.000
_cell.angle_alpha   90.00
_cell.angle_beta   90.00
_cell.angle_gamma   90.00
#
_symmetry.space_group_name_H-M   'P 1'
#
loop_
_entity.id
_entity.type
_entity.pdbx_description
1 polymer ?
#
loop_
_entity_poly.entity_id
_entity_poly.type
_entity_poly.pdbx_seq_one_letter_code
_entity_poly.pdbx_strand_id
1 'polypeptide(L)'
;SEQEDWSWDNLPDILYQLHPVGPKSKAKIGMKAYPINGKYLRDIPVLPDQIPTDVEEFRVEAWIRLDRRIRLDDILDRMPRGHSVKPNALQQRGGRFRQAFFLCAWDSGNKKSIALGAEIEQKLVAAGISLGLNSTRGITPGLINPVLGEAGGRIPLPALYQGKKLAKKIPKYSQRNKSDIHRTDVPVSTATNTKQAPELVLKEHTWNGEFGQAICCFRTLTADVPRVTLLALS
;
A
#
# COMPACT_ATOMS: atom_id res chain seq x y z
N SER A 1 2.94 8.12 -21.69
CA SER A 1 3.24 6.73 -21.24
C SER A 1 2.04 6.18 -20.49
N GLU A 2 1.76 4.87 -20.53
CA GLU A 2 0.59 4.27 -19.85
C GLU A 2 0.50 4.62 -18.35
N GLN A 3 1.62 4.95 -17.72
CA GLN A 3 1.71 5.32 -16.30
C GLN A 3 1.18 6.73 -15.97
N GLU A 4 1.00 7.60 -16.98
CA GLU A 4 0.48 8.96 -16.81
C GLU A 4 -1.01 8.96 -16.42
N ASP A 5 -1.77 8.01 -16.93
CA ASP A 5 -3.22 7.89 -16.69
C ASP A 5 -3.54 7.21 -15.35
N TRP A 6 -2.53 6.72 -14.63
CA TRP A 6 -2.73 6.06 -13.36
C TRP A 6 -3.15 7.06 -12.28
N SER A 7 -4.22 6.74 -11.57
CA SER A 7 -4.73 7.52 -10.46
C SER A 7 -5.44 6.61 -9.44
N TRP A 8 -5.87 7.17 -8.32
CA TRP A 8 -6.69 6.42 -7.36
C TRP A 8 -8.04 5.95 -7.94
N ASP A 9 -8.56 6.63 -8.97
CA ASP A 9 -9.80 6.24 -9.63
C ASP A 9 -9.56 5.31 -10.83
N ASN A 10 -8.33 5.31 -11.36
CA ASN A 10 -7.88 4.51 -12.48
C ASN A 10 -6.58 3.78 -12.10
N LEU A 11 -6.71 2.73 -11.29
CA LEU A 11 -5.58 1.94 -10.82
C LEU A 11 -5.04 1.06 -11.96
N PRO A 12 -3.71 0.85 -12.03
CA PRO A 12 -3.12 -0.02 -13.04
C PRO A 12 -3.57 -1.47 -12.90
N ASP A 13 -3.82 -2.11 -14.05
CA ASP A 13 -4.39 -3.46 -14.13
C ASP A 13 -3.58 -4.52 -13.39
N ILE A 14 -2.26 -4.38 -13.36
CA ILE A 14 -1.34 -5.28 -12.65
C ILE A 14 -1.63 -5.40 -11.15
N LEU A 15 -2.26 -4.39 -10.54
CA LEU A 15 -2.63 -4.44 -9.12
C LEU A 15 -3.75 -5.44 -8.86
N TYR A 16 -4.61 -5.69 -9.84
CA TYR A 16 -5.69 -6.65 -9.70
C TYR A 16 -5.24 -8.10 -9.89
N GLN A 17 -3.98 -8.35 -10.23
CA GLN A 17 -3.47 -9.70 -10.39
C GLN A 17 -3.20 -10.35 -9.02
N LEU A 18 -3.80 -11.51 -8.77
CA LEU A 18 -3.71 -12.20 -7.47
C LEU A 18 -2.28 -12.73 -7.24
N HIS A 19 -1.81 -13.60 -8.13
CA HIS A 19 -0.51 -14.28 -8.08
C HIS A 19 0.38 -13.89 -9.26
N PRO A 20 1.72 -13.87 -9.10
CA PRO A 20 2.62 -13.59 -10.21
C PRO A 20 2.47 -14.63 -11.33
N VAL A 21 2.47 -14.17 -12.57
CA VAL A 21 2.49 -15.05 -13.75
C VAL A 21 3.96 -15.37 -14.06
N GLY A 22 4.30 -16.66 -14.02
CA GLY A 22 5.63 -17.15 -14.36
C GLY A 22 6.72 -16.92 -13.31
N PRO A 23 7.93 -17.47 -13.56
CA PRO A 23 9.04 -17.38 -12.64
C PRO A 23 9.61 -15.95 -12.60
N LYS A 24 10.22 -15.61 -11.46
CA LYS A 24 10.95 -14.34 -11.32
C LYS A 24 12.14 -14.32 -12.28
N SER A 25 12.26 -13.24 -13.07
CA SER A 25 13.41 -13.06 -13.97
C SER A 25 14.72 -13.04 -13.18
N LYS A 26 15.69 -13.84 -13.65
CA LYS A 26 17.07 -13.89 -13.15
C LYS A 26 18.03 -13.03 -13.97
N ALA A 27 17.53 -12.36 -15.02
CA ALA A 27 18.36 -11.54 -15.88
C ALA A 27 18.95 -10.38 -15.08
N LYS A 28 20.28 -10.19 -15.21
CA LYS A 28 20.98 -9.07 -14.58
C LYS A 28 20.45 -7.76 -15.14
N ILE A 29 20.27 -6.80 -14.26
CA ILE A 29 19.88 -5.43 -14.63
C ILE A 29 21.16 -4.64 -14.87
N GLY A 30 21.24 -3.96 -16.02
CA GLY A 30 22.33 -3.06 -16.35
C GLY A 30 22.31 -1.78 -15.52
N MET A 31 23.27 -0.90 -15.74
CA MET A 31 23.30 0.44 -15.15
C MET A 31 22.92 1.46 -16.21
N LYS A 32 22.31 2.58 -15.79
CA LYS A 32 22.04 3.70 -16.68
C LYS A 32 23.34 4.28 -17.23
N ALA A 33 23.28 4.76 -18.46
CA ALA A 33 24.41 5.45 -19.11
C ALA A 33 24.67 6.86 -18.54
N TYR A 34 23.74 7.40 -17.74
CA TYR A 34 23.84 8.73 -17.13
C TYR A 34 23.49 8.68 -15.64
N PRO A 35 24.04 9.62 -14.84
CA PRO A 35 23.76 9.69 -13.42
C PRO A 35 22.40 10.33 -13.14
N ILE A 36 21.70 9.79 -12.15
CA ILE A 36 20.51 10.36 -11.53
C ILE A 36 20.90 10.75 -10.10
N ASN A 37 20.62 11.99 -9.70
CA ASN A 37 21.00 12.49 -8.38
C ASN A 37 22.51 12.35 -8.06
N GLY A 38 23.37 12.29 -9.09
CA GLY A 38 24.82 12.11 -8.94
C GLY A 38 25.25 10.63 -8.80
N LYS A 39 24.34 9.67 -8.96
CA LYS A 39 24.64 8.23 -8.91
C LYS A 39 24.26 7.54 -10.22
N TYR A 40 25.06 6.59 -10.65
CA TYR A 40 24.64 5.65 -11.70
C TYR A 40 23.69 4.63 -11.08
N LEU A 41 22.43 4.62 -11.53
CA LEU A 41 21.39 3.74 -10.99
C LEU A 41 21.16 2.55 -11.92
N ARG A 42 20.56 1.49 -11.39
CA ARG A 42 20.11 0.34 -12.20
C ARG A 42 19.13 0.79 -13.28
N ASP A 43 19.33 0.35 -14.51
CA ASP A 43 18.47 0.68 -15.64
C ASP A 43 17.24 -0.24 -15.68
N ILE A 44 16.15 0.26 -15.08
CA ILE A 44 14.90 -0.47 -14.92
C ILE A 44 13.84 0.29 -15.74
N PRO A 45 13.45 -0.20 -16.93
CA PRO A 45 12.62 0.58 -17.86
C PRO A 45 11.26 1.04 -17.31
N VAL A 46 10.67 0.28 -16.39
CA VAL A 46 9.36 0.62 -15.80
C VAL A 46 9.44 1.71 -14.74
N LEU A 47 10.63 2.01 -14.19
CA LEU A 47 10.80 3.07 -13.18
C LEU A 47 11.16 4.39 -13.86
N PRO A 48 10.48 5.49 -13.51
CA PRO A 48 10.89 6.83 -13.97
C PRO A 48 12.25 7.21 -13.35
N ASP A 49 12.94 8.15 -13.98
CA ASP A 49 14.24 8.62 -13.48
C ASP A 49 14.14 9.39 -12.15
N GLN A 50 13.05 10.15 -11.99
CA GLN A 50 12.80 10.97 -10.81
C GLN A 50 11.48 10.55 -10.19
N ILE A 51 11.51 10.25 -8.89
CA ILE A 51 10.34 9.84 -8.11
C ILE A 51 10.12 10.86 -7.01
N PRO A 52 8.92 11.44 -6.87
CA PRO A 52 8.66 12.40 -5.80
C PRO A 52 8.66 11.70 -4.44
N THR A 53 8.99 12.44 -3.37
CA THR A 53 9.10 11.88 -2.01
C THR A 53 7.75 11.43 -1.44
N ASP A 54 6.65 12.01 -1.93
CA ASP A 54 5.27 11.70 -1.59
C ASP A 54 4.60 10.71 -2.56
N VAL A 55 5.41 9.97 -3.34
CA VAL A 55 4.92 8.95 -4.29
C VAL A 55 3.84 8.06 -3.69
N GLU A 56 2.77 7.82 -4.44
CA GLU A 56 1.62 7.03 -4.01
C GLU A 56 1.97 5.55 -3.84
N GLU A 57 1.34 4.91 -2.86
CA GLU A 57 1.61 3.50 -2.55
C GLU A 57 1.27 2.57 -3.71
N PHE A 58 0.21 2.88 -4.46
CA PHE A 58 -0.22 2.06 -5.58
C PHE A 58 0.82 2.07 -6.73
N ARG A 59 1.52 3.20 -6.95
CA ARG A 59 2.57 3.28 -7.99
C ARG A 59 3.75 2.40 -7.62
N VAL A 60 4.20 2.49 -6.37
CA VAL A 60 5.29 1.68 -5.84
C VAL A 60 4.98 0.18 -5.99
N GLU A 61 3.79 -0.24 -5.57
CA GLU A 61 3.36 -1.64 -5.70
C GLU A 61 3.24 -2.06 -7.17
N ALA A 62 2.67 -1.22 -8.04
CA ALA A 62 2.52 -1.50 -9.47
C ALA A 62 3.88 -1.71 -10.14
N TRP A 63 4.85 -0.82 -9.89
CA TRP A 63 6.21 -0.97 -10.44
C TRP A 63 6.85 -2.30 -10.00
N ILE A 64 6.79 -2.64 -8.71
CA ILE A 64 7.34 -3.90 -8.19
C ILE A 64 6.67 -5.12 -8.84
N ARG A 65 5.39 -5.04 -9.19
CA ARG A 65 4.69 -6.13 -9.88
C ARG A 65 5.04 -6.20 -11.36
N LEU A 66 5.19 -5.07 -12.04
CA LEU A 66 5.63 -5.01 -13.42
C LEU A 66 7.07 -5.55 -13.59
N ASP A 67 7.96 -5.26 -12.63
CA ASP A 67 9.28 -5.87 -12.57
C ASP A 67 9.65 -6.28 -11.13
N ARG A 68 9.50 -7.58 -10.85
CA ARG A 68 9.77 -8.21 -9.54
C ARG A 68 11.23 -8.07 -9.07
N ARG A 69 12.14 -7.58 -9.90
CA ARG A 69 13.55 -7.33 -9.54
C ARG A 69 13.77 -5.97 -8.89
N ILE A 70 12.76 -5.10 -8.91
CA ILE A 70 12.78 -3.80 -8.23
C ILE A 70 12.86 -4.00 -6.72
N ARG A 71 13.68 -3.19 -6.07
CA ARG A 71 13.85 -3.11 -4.62
C ARG A 71 13.44 -1.71 -4.16
N LEU A 72 13.09 -1.57 -2.88
CA LEU A 72 12.74 -0.27 -2.31
C LEU A 72 13.88 0.76 -2.46
N ASP A 73 15.12 0.30 -2.41
CA ASP A 73 16.30 1.17 -2.60
C ASP A 73 16.33 1.77 -4.01
N ASP A 74 15.86 1.06 -5.05
CA ASP A 74 15.79 1.62 -6.41
C ASP A 74 14.86 2.83 -6.48
N ILE A 75 13.79 2.79 -5.68
CA ILE A 75 12.77 3.83 -5.61
C ILE A 75 13.32 5.03 -4.81
N LEU A 76 13.99 4.76 -3.69
CA LEU A 76 14.60 5.80 -2.85
C LEU A 76 15.74 6.52 -3.55
N ASP A 77 16.63 5.81 -4.25
CA ASP A 77 17.76 6.43 -4.95
C ASP A 77 17.30 7.38 -6.08
N ARG A 78 16.07 7.22 -6.56
CA ARG A 78 15.42 8.09 -7.56
C ARG A 78 14.68 9.28 -6.93
N MET A 79 14.61 9.38 -5.60
CA MET A 79 14.04 10.54 -4.94
C MET A 79 15.02 11.72 -4.90
N PRO A 80 14.54 12.97 -4.85
CA PRO A 80 15.40 14.15 -4.75
C PRO A 80 16.44 14.03 -3.63
N ARG A 81 17.66 14.50 -3.91
CA ARG A 81 18.76 14.48 -2.91
C ARG A 81 18.32 15.14 -1.61
N GLY A 82 18.68 14.51 -0.48
CA GLY A 82 18.36 15.02 0.85
C GLY A 82 16.94 14.72 1.35
N HIS A 83 16.19 13.84 0.68
CA HIS A 83 14.91 13.36 1.21
C HIS A 83 15.07 12.67 2.58
N SER A 84 14.03 12.75 3.41
CA SER A 84 13.99 12.12 4.74
C SER A 84 13.31 10.75 4.76
N VAL A 85 12.77 10.30 3.62
CA VAL A 85 12.06 9.02 3.51
C VAL A 85 12.99 7.85 3.79
N LYS A 86 12.67 7.04 4.81
CA LYS A 86 13.42 5.84 5.19
C LYS A 86 12.85 4.58 4.51
N PRO A 87 13.67 3.55 4.22
CA PRO A 87 13.19 2.28 3.65
C PRO A 87 12.03 1.64 4.41
N ASN A 88 12.12 1.62 5.75
CA ASN A 88 11.06 1.06 6.59
C ASN A 88 9.72 1.84 6.46
N ALA A 89 9.77 3.14 6.20
CA ALA A 89 8.55 3.94 6.03
C ALA A 89 7.81 3.53 4.75
N LEU A 90 8.52 3.35 3.62
CA LEU A 90 7.92 2.83 2.38
C LEU A 90 7.39 1.40 2.56
N GLN A 91 8.14 0.55 3.26
CA GLN A 91 7.70 -0.82 3.54
C GLN A 91 6.40 -0.87 4.36
N GLN A 92 6.29 -0.06 5.41
CA GLN A 92 5.08 0.03 6.25
C GLN A 92 3.89 0.59 5.48
N ARG A 93 4.11 1.64 4.67
CA ARG A 93 3.07 2.19 3.77
C ARG A 93 2.56 1.12 2.80
N GLY A 94 3.46 0.38 2.16
CA GLY A 94 3.11 -0.73 1.26
C GLY A 94 2.33 -1.84 1.97
N GLY A 95 2.72 -2.21 3.19
CA GLY A 95 1.98 -3.19 4.00
C GLY A 95 0.54 -2.76 4.28
N ARG A 96 0.34 -1.50 4.71
CA ARG A 96 -1.00 -0.93 4.97
C ARG A 96 -1.83 -0.82 3.70
N PHE A 97 -1.20 -0.43 2.58
CA PHE A 97 -1.86 -0.36 1.29
C PHE A 97 -2.38 -1.73 0.83
N ARG A 98 -1.53 -2.76 0.87
CA ARG A 98 -1.93 -4.12 0.49
C ARG A 98 -3.09 -4.67 1.32
N GLN A 99 -3.09 -4.43 2.63
CA GLN A 99 -4.21 -4.80 3.50
C GLN A 99 -5.51 -4.08 3.12
N ALA A 100 -5.44 -2.77 2.88
CA ALA A 100 -6.62 -1.97 2.56
C ALA A 100 -7.19 -2.25 1.15
N PHE A 101 -6.37 -2.76 0.23
CA PHE A 101 -6.76 -3.03 -1.17
C PHE A 101 -6.88 -4.52 -1.49
N PHE A 102 -6.78 -5.41 -0.49
CA PHE A 102 -6.83 -6.86 -0.68
C PHE A 102 -5.81 -7.38 -1.70
N LEU A 103 -4.55 -6.97 -1.54
CA LEU A 103 -3.46 -7.34 -2.44
C LEU A 103 -2.50 -8.33 -1.77
N CYS A 104 -2.23 -9.45 -2.43
CA CYS A 104 -1.23 -10.42 -1.99
C CYS A 104 0.19 -9.85 -2.14
N ALA A 105 1.04 -10.03 -1.14
CA ALA A 105 2.45 -9.67 -1.26
C ALA A 105 3.20 -10.75 -2.05
N TRP A 106 3.60 -10.44 -3.27
CA TRP A 106 4.38 -11.36 -4.10
C TRP A 106 5.76 -11.61 -3.48
N ASP A 107 6.26 -12.84 -3.62
CA ASP A 107 7.59 -13.27 -3.15
C ASP A 107 7.86 -13.12 -1.64
N SER A 108 6.82 -12.89 -0.83
CA SER A 108 6.97 -12.70 0.61
C SER A 108 6.80 -14.02 1.37
N GLY A 109 7.88 -14.49 2.02
CA GLY A 109 7.83 -15.61 2.96
C GLY A 109 7.37 -15.23 4.38
N ASN A 110 6.90 -13.99 4.58
CA ASN A 110 6.46 -13.54 5.90
C ASN A 110 5.09 -14.14 6.25
N LYS A 111 4.98 -14.74 7.45
CA LYS A 111 3.74 -15.31 7.98
C LYS A 111 2.53 -14.38 7.85
N LYS A 112 2.70 -13.07 8.12
CA LYS A 112 1.61 -12.08 7.99
C LYS A 112 1.16 -11.89 6.54
N SER A 113 2.11 -11.89 5.60
CA SER A 113 1.81 -11.78 4.17
C SER A 113 1.09 -13.01 3.65
N ILE A 114 1.52 -14.20 4.10
CA ILE A 114 0.91 -15.48 3.74
C ILE A 114 -0.53 -15.55 4.27
N ALA A 115 -0.74 -15.17 5.54
CA ALA A 115 -2.07 -15.11 6.13
C ALA A 115 -3.02 -14.15 5.40
N LEU A 116 -2.52 -12.96 5.02
CA LEU A 116 -3.29 -12.01 4.21
C LEU A 116 -3.67 -12.62 2.85
N GLY A 117 -2.76 -13.35 2.20
CA GLY A 117 -3.06 -14.04 0.94
C GLY A 117 -4.19 -15.06 1.08
N ALA A 118 -4.15 -15.88 2.13
CA ALA A 118 -5.22 -16.84 2.42
C ALA A 118 -6.57 -16.15 2.72
N GLU A 119 -6.56 -15.03 3.43
CA GLU A 119 -7.76 -14.23 3.69
C GLU A 119 -8.36 -13.68 2.38
N ILE A 120 -7.53 -13.20 1.46
CA ILE A 120 -7.95 -12.69 0.16
C ILE A 120 -8.59 -13.81 -0.67
N GLU A 121 -7.98 -15.00 -0.72
CA GLU A 121 -8.53 -16.15 -1.44
C GLU A 121 -9.89 -16.59 -0.88
N GLN A 122 -10.03 -16.63 0.46
CA GLN A 122 -11.32 -16.92 1.10
C GLN A 122 -12.38 -15.89 0.74
N LYS A 123 -12.03 -14.59 0.70
CA LYS A 123 -12.94 -13.52 0.30
C LYS A 123 -13.36 -13.63 -1.16
N LEU A 124 -12.46 -14.01 -2.06
CA LEU A 124 -12.79 -14.24 -3.46
C LEU A 124 -13.79 -15.39 -3.62
N VAL A 125 -13.53 -16.51 -2.96
CA VAL A 125 -14.45 -17.66 -2.98
C VAL A 125 -15.81 -17.30 -2.40
N ALA A 126 -15.85 -16.59 -1.27
CA ALA A 126 -17.09 -16.12 -0.66
C ALA A 126 -17.88 -15.14 -1.57
N ALA A 127 -17.19 -14.36 -2.40
CA ALA A 127 -17.79 -13.50 -3.42
C ALA A 127 -18.15 -14.23 -4.72
N GLY A 128 -17.94 -15.55 -4.81
CA GLY A 128 -18.22 -16.35 -6.01
C GLY A 128 -17.21 -16.15 -7.15
N ILE A 129 -16.04 -15.58 -6.86
CA ILE A 129 -14.99 -15.31 -7.85
C ILE A 129 -14.02 -16.49 -7.89
N SER A 130 -13.84 -17.07 -9.07
CA SER A 130 -12.91 -18.20 -9.26
C SER A 130 -11.46 -17.75 -9.13
N LEU A 131 -10.68 -18.45 -8.31
CA LEU A 131 -9.23 -18.22 -8.15
C LEU A 131 -8.45 -18.48 -9.45
N GLY A 132 -9.00 -19.30 -10.36
CA GLY A 132 -8.39 -19.59 -11.66
C GLY A 132 -8.31 -18.38 -12.59
N LEU A 133 -9.08 -17.32 -12.33
CA LEU A 133 -9.00 -16.04 -13.06
C LEU A 133 -7.74 -15.25 -12.71
N ASN A 134 -7.03 -15.63 -11.64
CA ASN A 134 -5.85 -14.93 -11.13
C ASN A 134 -6.08 -13.42 -10.93
N SER A 135 -7.29 -13.04 -10.50
CA SER A 135 -7.73 -11.65 -10.39
C SER A 135 -8.40 -11.38 -9.05
N THR A 136 -8.20 -10.18 -8.52
CA THR A 136 -8.86 -9.64 -7.33
C THR A 136 -9.95 -8.63 -7.68
N ARG A 137 -10.25 -8.43 -8.97
CA ARG A 137 -11.42 -7.61 -9.38
C ARG A 137 -12.68 -8.20 -8.76
N GLY A 138 -13.52 -7.35 -8.19
CA GLY A 138 -14.70 -7.76 -7.44
C GLY A 138 -14.51 -7.74 -5.91
N ILE A 139 -13.28 -7.59 -5.40
CA ILE A 139 -13.03 -7.24 -3.98
C ILE A 139 -12.05 -6.07 -3.82
N THR A 140 -11.07 -5.90 -4.71
CA THR A 140 -10.13 -4.78 -4.68
C THR A 140 -10.82 -3.50 -5.17
N PRO A 141 -10.60 -2.33 -4.51
CA PRO A 141 -11.14 -1.05 -4.96
C PRO A 141 -10.88 -0.73 -6.44
N GLY A 142 -11.87 -0.11 -7.10
CA GLY A 142 -11.85 0.23 -8.52
C GLY A 142 -12.95 -0.45 -9.33
N LEU A 143 -12.82 -0.43 -10.66
CA LEU A 143 -13.84 -0.98 -11.56
C LEU A 143 -13.91 -2.50 -11.45
N ILE A 144 -15.14 -3.00 -11.27
CA ILE A 144 -15.42 -4.44 -11.22
C ILE A 144 -15.27 -5.03 -12.63
N ASN A 145 -15.94 -4.43 -13.61
CA ASN A 145 -15.80 -4.77 -15.02
C ASN A 145 -15.22 -3.59 -15.80
N PRO A 146 -13.93 -3.62 -16.19
CA PRO A 146 -13.30 -2.51 -16.88
C PRO A 146 -13.90 -2.25 -18.27
N VAL A 147 -14.43 -3.26 -18.95
CA VAL A 147 -15.02 -3.12 -20.30
C VAL A 147 -16.31 -2.30 -20.28
N LEU A 148 -17.08 -2.40 -19.19
CA LEU A 148 -18.33 -1.66 -19.02
C LEU A 148 -18.15 -0.32 -18.28
N GLY A 149 -16.91 0.02 -17.88
CA GLY A 149 -16.64 1.22 -17.10
C GLY A 149 -17.47 1.28 -15.81
N GLU A 150 -17.94 2.47 -15.45
CA GLU A 150 -18.76 2.69 -14.25
C GLU A 150 -20.10 1.91 -14.28
N ALA A 151 -20.66 1.63 -15.48
CA ALA A 151 -21.89 0.83 -15.60
C ALA A 151 -21.68 -0.63 -15.17
N GLY A 152 -20.43 -1.13 -15.21
CA GLY A 152 -20.04 -2.42 -14.67
C GLY A 152 -19.89 -2.45 -13.15
N GLY A 153 -20.06 -1.31 -12.47
CA GLY A 153 -19.91 -1.16 -11.03
C GLY A 153 -18.47 -0.89 -10.58
N ARG A 154 -18.37 -0.26 -9.41
CA ARG A 154 -17.11 0.14 -8.78
C ARG A 154 -17.12 -0.19 -7.30
N ILE A 155 -16.00 -0.73 -6.82
CA ILE A 155 -15.72 -0.86 -5.40
C ILE A 155 -15.09 0.45 -4.93
N PRO A 156 -15.68 1.13 -3.92
CA PRO A 156 -15.17 2.41 -3.46
C PRO A 156 -13.79 2.25 -2.82
N LEU A 157 -12.99 3.33 -2.86
CA LEU A 157 -11.75 3.39 -2.12
C LEU A 157 -12.03 3.27 -0.61
N PRO A 158 -11.14 2.67 0.20
CA PRO A 158 -11.27 2.69 1.65
C PRO A 158 -11.21 4.13 2.18
N ALA A 159 -11.90 4.41 3.29
CA ALA A 159 -12.02 5.77 3.85
C ALA A 159 -10.69 6.53 3.98
N LEU A 160 -9.60 5.87 4.35
CA LEU A 160 -8.26 6.47 4.46
C LEU A 160 -7.66 6.96 3.12
N TYR A 161 -8.21 6.52 2.01
CA TYR A 161 -7.78 6.86 0.65
C TYR A 161 -8.81 7.74 -0.08
N GLN A 162 -10.04 7.80 0.44
CA GLN A 162 -11.05 8.79 0.04
C GLN A 162 -10.58 10.18 0.51
N GLY A 163 -10.13 11.02 -0.42
CA GLY A 163 -9.67 12.39 -0.09
C GLY A 163 -8.17 12.63 -0.22
N LYS A 164 -7.36 11.63 -0.58
CA LYS A 164 -5.96 11.86 -1.01
C LYS A 164 -5.83 12.75 -2.26
N LYS A 165 -6.95 13.19 -2.86
CA LYS A 165 -7.01 14.18 -3.93
C LYS A 165 -6.55 15.61 -3.53
N LEU A 166 -6.32 15.94 -2.26
CA LEU A 166 -6.03 17.33 -1.85
C LEU A 166 -4.96 17.46 -0.75
N ALA A 167 -3.69 17.32 -1.11
CA ALA A 167 -2.61 17.97 -0.34
C ALA A 167 -1.42 18.37 -1.23
N LYS A 168 -1.67 19.01 -2.39
CA LYS A 168 -0.71 19.99 -2.92
C LYS A 168 -0.70 21.20 -1.98
N LYS A 169 -0.20 21.03 -0.75
CA LYS A 169 0.03 22.15 0.16
C LYS A 169 1.24 22.91 -0.38
N ILE A 170 0.98 23.96 -1.16
CA ILE A 170 1.94 25.03 -1.42
C ILE A 170 2.44 25.48 -0.03
N PRO A 171 3.75 25.41 0.27
CA PRO A 171 4.23 25.90 1.54
C PRO A 171 4.05 27.42 1.57
N LYS A 172 3.20 27.91 2.49
CA LYS A 172 3.20 29.33 2.86
C LYS A 172 4.53 29.61 3.56
N TYR A 173 5.47 30.20 2.82
CA TYR A 173 6.66 30.79 3.41
C TYR A 173 6.21 31.98 4.28
N SER A 174 6.17 31.78 5.60
CA SER A 174 6.02 32.90 6.54
C SER A 174 7.38 33.59 6.64
N GLN A 175 7.51 34.74 5.97
CA GLN A 175 8.55 35.73 6.27
C GLN A 175 8.44 36.08 7.76
N ARG A 176 9.33 35.53 8.60
CA ARG A 176 9.50 36.01 9.97
C ARG A 176 10.62 37.03 9.92
N ASN A 177 10.23 38.31 9.87
CA ASN A 177 11.13 39.44 9.88
C ASN A 177 12.01 39.43 11.13
N LYS A 178 13.29 39.74 10.91
CA LYS A 178 14.26 40.18 11.92
C LYS A 178 13.74 41.40 12.66
N SER A 179 13.91 41.39 13.98
CA SER A 179 14.19 42.60 14.74
C SER A 179 15.15 42.26 15.86
N ASP A 180 16.34 42.84 15.75
CA ASP A 180 17.38 42.92 16.76
C ASP A 180 16.85 43.49 18.08
N ILE A 181 17.45 43.09 19.22
CA ILE A 181 17.93 44.01 20.26
C ILE A 181 19.03 43.27 21.05
N HIS A 182 20.17 43.96 21.10
CA HIS A 182 21.40 43.65 21.80
C HIS A 182 21.33 44.18 23.23
N ARG A 183 21.69 43.39 24.25
CA ARG A 183 22.42 43.90 25.43
C ARG A 183 23.09 42.79 26.23
N THR A 184 24.35 43.05 26.51
CA THR A 184 25.34 42.28 27.28
C THR A 184 25.02 42.25 28.77
N ASP A 185 25.45 41.18 29.46
CA ASP A 185 26.45 41.23 30.56
C ASP A 185 26.47 39.88 31.34
N VAL A 186 27.67 39.34 31.53
CA VAL A 186 28.07 38.21 32.44
C VAL A 186 28.68 38.91 33.69
N PRO A 187 28.94 38.31 34.90
CA PRO A 187 29.18 36.89 35.18
C PRO A 187 28.79 36.37 36.61
N VAL A 188 29.21 35.11 36.91
CA VAL A 188 29.69 34.59 38.22
C VAL A 188 28.80 33.62 39.05
N SER A 189 29.27 32.36 39.05
CA SER A 189 29.47 31.39 40.15
C SER A 189 28.40 30.43 40.71
N THR A 190 28.80 29.16 40.61
CA THR A 190 28.79 28.05 41.61
C THR A 190 27.47 27.57 42.23
N ALA A 191 27.12 26.30 41.99
CA ALA A 191 27.35 25.21 42.97
C ALA A 191 26.77 23.85 42.48
N THR A 192 27.48 22.80 42.89
CA THR A 192 27.15 21.37 43.03
C THR A 192 25.65 21.03 43.22
N ASN A 193 25.09 19.89 42.78
CA ASN A 193 25.34 18.55 43.33
C ASN A 193 24.35 17.51 42.74
N THR A 194 24.76 16.24 42.84
CA THR A 194 23.97 15.00 43.02
C THR A 194 23.01 14.50 41.93
N LYS A 195 23.45 13.38 41.34
CA LYS A 195 22.65 12.31 40.71
C LYS A 195 21.53 11.84 41.63
N GLN A 196 20.30 11.77 41.12
CA GLN A 196 19.35 10.74 41.58
C GLN A 196 18.39 10.36 40.45
N ALA A 197 18.38 9.08 40.12
CA ALA A 197 17.43 8.45 39.22
C ALA A 197 16.09 8.27 39.94
N PRO A 198 14.98 8.28 39.20
CA PRO A 198 13.82 7.50 39.56
C PRO A 198 13.54 6.42 38.49
N GLU A 199 13.53 5.21 39.01
CA GLU A 199 12.87 4.00 38.52
C GLU A 199 11.43 4.30 38.02
N LEU A 200 11.13 3.92 36.77
CA LEU A 200 9.76 3.92 36.25
C LEU A 200 9.47 2.60 35.53
N VAL A 201 8.98 1.65 36.33
CA VAL A 201 7.83 0.78 36.08
C VAL A 201 7.51 0.49 34.60
N LEU A 202 7.91 -0.70 34.17
CA LEU A 202 7.41 -1.34 32.95
C LEU A 202 5.91 -1.68 33.16
N LYS A 203 5.01 -1.01 32.43
CA LYS A 203 3.65 -1.51 32.21
C LYS A 203 3.55 -2.03 30.79
N GLU A 204 3.45 -3.35 30.69
CA GLU A 204 3.01 -4.06 29.50
C GLU A 204 1.59 -3.60 29.13
N HIS A 205 1.40 -3.18 27.88
CA HIS A 205 0.07 -3.00 27.30
C HIS A 205 -0.08 -3.95 26.11
N THR A 206 -0.61 -5.12 26.40
CA THR A 206 -1.25 -6.03 25.45
C THR A 206 -2.51 -5.36 24.90
N TRP A 207 -2.53 -5.06 23.61
CA TRP A 207 -3.73 -4.65 22.90
C TRP A 207 -4.47 -5.89 22.41
N ASN A 208 -5.44 -6.34 23.20
CA ASN A 208 -6.51 -7.23 22.76
C ASN A 208 -7.63 -6.37 22.17
N GLY A 209 -7.79 -6.42 20.86
CA GLY A 209 -8.91 -5.80 20.15
C GLY A 209 -9.91 -6.86 19.73
N GLU A 210 -10.83 -7.20 20.62
CA GLU A 210 -12.13 -7.77 20.25
C GLU A 210 -12.93 -6.70 19.50
N PHE A 211 -13.43 -7.04 18.30
CA PHE A 211 -14.58 -6.33 17.73
C PHE A 211 -15.48 -7.32 17.00
N GLY A 212 -16.59 -7.64 17.66
CA GLY A 212 -17.93 -7.49 17.09
C GLY A 212 -18.34 -8.46 15.99
N GLN A 213 -18.99 -9.56 16.39
CA GLN A 213 -19.97 -10.25 15.56
C GLN A 213 -21.10 -9.27 15.20
N ALA A 214 -21.21 -8.92 13.92
CA ALA A 214 -22.43 -8.38 13.35
C ALA A 214 -23.13 -9.51 12.59
N ILE A 215 -24.18 -10.03 13.22
CA ILE A 215 -25.16 -10.95 12.66
C ILE A 215 -25.84 -10.24 11.49
N CYS A 216 -25.72 -10.79 10.28
CA CYS A 216 -26.59 -10.45 9.17
C CYS A 216 -27.53 -11.63 8.92
N CYS A 217 -28.76 -11.49 9.41
CA CYS A 217 -29.87 -12.38 9.10
C CYS A 217 -30.24 -12.27 7.62
N PHE A 218 -29.81 -13.23 6.80
CA PHE A 218 -30.44 -13.46 5.49
C PHE A 218 -31.65 -14.38 5.71
N ARG A 219 -32.86 -13.81 5.57
CA ARG A 219 -34.10 -14.58 5.39
C ARG A 219 -33.96 -15.42 4.12
N THR A 220 -33.90 -16.73 4.27
CA THR A 220 -34.15 -17.67 3.17
C THR A 220 -35.64 -17.70 2.89
N LEU A 221 -36.04 -17.15 1.74
CA LEU A 221 -37.33 -17.47 1.13
C LEU A 221 -37.21 -18.90 0.58
N THR A 222 -37.87 -19.84 1.24
CA THR A 222 -38.08 -21.20 0.75
C THR A 222 -39.06 -21.14 -0.42
N ALA A 223 -38.56 -21.33 -1.64
CA ALA A 223 -39.41 -21.69 -2.77
C ALA A 223 -39.58 -23.21 -2.78
N ASP A 224 -40.80 -23.64 -2.50
CA ASP A 224 -41.29 -25.01 -2.69
C ASP A 224 -41.09 -25.42 -4.16
N VAL A 225 -40.34 -26.49 -4.39
CA VAL A 225 -40.30 -27.17 -5.69
C VAL A 225 -40.92 -28.55 -5.50
N PRO A 226 -42.06 -28.87 -6.15
CA PRO A 226 -42.70 -30.15 -5.99
C PRO A 226 -41.89 -31.27 -6.65
N ARG A 227 -41.73 -32.34 -5.86
CA ARG A 227 -41.04 -33.59 -6.14
C ARG A 227 -41.79 -34.37 -7.23
N VAL A 228 -41.24 -34.44 -8.44
CA VAL A 228 -41.73 -35.35 -9.48
C VAL A 228 -41.08 -36.72 -9.27
N THR A 229 -41.90 -37.68 -8.85
CA THR A 229 -41.57 -39.10 -8.74
C THR A 229 -41.46 -39.70 -10.15
N LEU A 230 -40.27 -40.14 -10.53
CA LEU A 230 -40.05 -40.96 -11.73
C LEU A 230 -40.27 -42.44 -11.34
N LEU A 231 -41.41 -42.97 -11.74
CA LEU A 231 -41.73 -44.40 -11.71
C LEU A 231 -40.84 -45.13 -12.73
N ALA A 232 -40.09 -46.12 -12.25
CA ALA A 232 -39.39 -47.08 -13.08
C ALA A 232 -40.39 -47.95 -13.83
N LEU A 233 -40.22 -48.08 -15.14
CA LEU A 233 -40.84 -49.09 -15.97
C LEU A 233 -39.76 -49.99 -16.55
N SER A 234 -39.97 -51.30 -16.37
CA SER A 234 -39.29 -52.46 -16.99
C SER A 234 -37.96 -52.89 -16.38
#